data_AF-A0A0S4LMM1-F1
#
_entry.id   AF-A0A0S4LMM1-F1
#
_cell.length_a   1.000
_cell.length_b   1.000
_cell.length_c   1.000
_cell.angle_alpha   90.00
_cell.angle_beta   90.00
_cell.angle_gamma   90.00
#
_symmetry.space_group_name_H-M   'P 1'
#
loop_
_entity.id
_entity.type
_entity.pdbx_description
1 polymer ?
#
loop_
_entity_poly.entity_id
_entity_poly.type
_entity_poly.pdbx_seq_one_letter_code
_entity_poly.pdbx_strand_id
1 'polypeptide(L)'
;MQVLLSRSRHRAVAVLGVSGMSCLTCYGNPFRIDSKGRMALDMMEKDGSVSNYLFDIDDNLLFLPTRLYLWNAETQIEQSITSGEFATIQRALGLPGKWQAWSIRDATFRDFRDCDGVAIDEQPFIRDLRVMVEGAHSWQGPSWPLLVHAASETRPIALVTARGHAPETIEYGMRLLVEKGLLPKLPPILGIYTVTHPTVRETLGVKDPAMTVPSVKKLAIRDAVNRSLQKYGKQPPHRFGMSDDDPSNIALAISAMRACKIDHPDKRFFVINSNHQDFSKLEIFPMDYPVTKIESGEPLLRDNPQIGQSSNIPNLKSTSERLISGGHASIQVRDITRSIAFYTSTFGLSLKSRSADDWAEIDAEEGFVIRLQRARLPALTSAGVLSTPCLELTVTKPIGEVSDILSSRGLEFLSTTTGAESSCKTLFKDPDGNLISLTFPLTVDAP
;
A
#
# COMPACT_ATOMS: atom_id res chain seq x y z
N MET A 1 62.73 -39.87 3.58
CA MET A 1 61.72 -39.08 2.84
C MET A 1 61.48 -37.80 3.61
N GLN A 2 62.37 -36.82 3.41
CA GLN A 2 62.12 -35.60 2.61
C GLN A 2 61.03 -34.72 3.27
N VAL A 3 61.43 -33.82 4.19
CA VAL A 3 62.03 -32.47 3.98
C VAL A 3 60.90 -31.42 4.06
N LEU A 4 60.75 -30.70 5.19
CA LEU A 4 61.47 -29.45 5.58
C LEU A 4 60.80 -28.25 4.86
N LEU A 5 60.50 -27.08 5.42
CA LEU A 5 61.00 -26.18 6.48
C LEU A 5 60.00 -24.99 6.51
N SER A 6 59.94 -24.03 7.44
CA SER A 6 60.55 -23.72 8.73
C SER A 6 59.82 -22.47 9.25
N ARG A 7 59.50 -22.38 10.54
CA ARG A 7 60.07 -21.45 11.56
C ARG A 7 60.36 -20.04 11.02
N SER A 8 59.99 -18.94 11.70
CA SER A 8 60.33 -18.61 13.10
C SER A 8 59.73 -17.22 13.45
N ARG A 9 59.24 -16.98 14.69
CA ARG A 9 59.89 -16.15 15.78
C ARG A 9 59.83 -14.63 15.49
N HIS A 10 59.47 -13.68 16.38
CA HIS A 10 59.63 -13.47 17.83
C HIS A 10 58.70 -12.29 18.28
N ARG A 11 58.11 -12.31 19.51
CA ARG A 11 58.40 -11.44 20.70
C ARG A 11 58.49 -9.92 20.43
N ALA A 12 57.98 -8.96 21.22
CA ALA A 12 57.29 -8.91 22.51
C ALA A 12 56.80 -7.45 22.77
N VAL A 13 55.71 -7.33 23.56
CA VAL A 13 55.42 -6.39 24.68
C VAL A 13 55.88 -4.92 24.65
N ALA A 14 54.93 -3.99 24.85
CA ALA A 14 55.07 -2.88 25.81
C ALA A 14 53.68 -2.33 26.24
N VAL A 15 53.47 -2.27 27.56
CA VAL A 15 52.40 -1.57 28.28
C VAL A 15 52.92 -0.20 28.68
N LEU A 16 52.09 0.85 28.62
CA LEU A 16 52.14 2.03 29.50
C LEU A 16 50.86 2.87 29.28
N GLY A 17 50.10 3.08 30.36
CA GLY A 17 48.96 3.99 30.39
C GLY A 17 49.39 5.46 30.58
N VAL A 18 48.43 6.38 30.51
CA VAL A 18 48.14 7.47 31.47
C VAL A 18 46.91 8.26 30.95
N SER A 19 46.09 8.70 31.90
CA SER A 19 44.92 9.57 31.85
C SER A 19 45.03 10.89 31.05
N GLY A 20 43.90 11.40 30.56
CA GLY A 20 43.72 12.82 30.24
C GLY A 20 42.39 13.13 29.54
N MET A 21 41.51 13.89 30.22
CA MET A 21 40.30 14.50 29.65
C MET A 21 40.62 15.45 28.50
N SER A 22 39.86 15.39 27.39
CA SER A 22 39.36 16.59 26.71
C SER A 22 38.17 16.27 25.81
N CYS A 23 37.06 16.94 26.08
CA CYS A 23 35.94 17.15 25.18
C CYS A 23 36.41 17.88 23.90
N LEU A 24 36.00 17.41 22.71
CA LEU A 24 35.45 18.18 21.58
C LEU A 24 35.54 17.40 20.26
N THR A 25 34.39 17.27 19.59
CA THR A 25 34.18 17.17 18.12
C THR A 25 35.03 16.20 17.31
N CYS A 26 34.43 15.10 16.85
CA CYS A 26 34.81 14.40 15.61
C CYS A 26 33.56 13.80 14.93
N TYR A 27 32.87 14.60 14.11
CA TYR A 27 32.11 14.09 12.98
C TYR A 27 33.13 13.54 11.97
N GLY A 28 33.32 12.22 11.98
CA GLY A 28 34.20 11.51 11.05
C GLY A 28 33.47 11.15 9.75
N ASN A 29 33.90 11.77 8.66
CA ASN A 29 33.50 11.51 7.28
C ASN A 29 33.72 10.01 6.91
N PRO A 30 32.70 9.22 6.50
CA PRO A 30 32.85 7.78 6.32
C PRO A 30 33.23 7.40 4.88
N PHE A 31 34.23 8.05 4.28
CA PHE A 31 34.68 7.71 2.93
C PHE A 31 36.19 7.46 2.88
N ARG A 32 36.58 6.17 2.92
CA ARG A 32 37.86 5.74 2.38
C ARG A 32 37.76 5.73 0.85
N ILE A 33 38.32 6.77 0.24
CA ILE A 33 38.55 6.85 -1.20
C ILE A 33 39.69 5.87 -1.53
N ASP A 34 39.47 4.92 -2.44
CA ASP A 34 40.57 4.12 -2.99
C ASP A 34 41.49 5.02 -3.83
N SER A 35 42.74 4.60 -4.04
CA SER A 35 43.77 5.37 -4.77
C SER A 35 43.43 5.73 -6.24
N LYS A 36 42.21 5.45 -6.70
CA LYS A 36 41.72 5.71 -8.06
C LYS A 36 40.35 6.44 -8.10
N GLY A 37 39.77 6.85 -6.97
CA GLY A 37 38.54 7.68 -6.97
C GLY A 37 37.27 6.98 -7.46
N ARG A 38 37.19 5.65 -7.43
CA ARG A 38 36.16 4.85 -8.14
C ARG A 38 34.88 4.54 -7.36
N MET A 39 34.43 5.40 -6.44
CA MET A 39 33.14 5.19 -5.74
C MET A 39 31.92 5.87 -6.39
N ALA A 40 32.10 6.85 -7.27
CA ALA A 40 30.97 7.63 -7.82
C ALA A 40 30.34 7.05 -9.09
N LEU A 41 31.03 6.16 -9.81
CA LEU A 41 30.63 5.75 -11.16
C LEU A 41 29.57 4.63 -11.22
N ASP A 42 29.50 3.72 -10.24
CA ASP A 42 28.53 2.61 -10.27
C ASP A 42 27.10 3.04 -9.84
N MET A 43 26.96 4.17 -9.15
CA MET A 43 25.65 4.66 -8.68
C MET A 43 24.87 5.43 -9.75
N MET A 44 25.59 6.07 -10.66
CA MET A 44 25.05 7.00 -11.65
C MET A 44 24.80 6.27 -12.97
N GLU A 45 23.67 6.56 -13.60
CA GLU A 45 23.44 6.15 -14.97
C GLU A 45 24.38 6.90 -15.94
N LYS A 46 24.38 6.46 -17.20
CA LYS A 46 25.16 7.10 -18.29
C LYS A 46 24.85 8.59 -18.48
N ASP A 47 23.65 9.04 -18.10
CA ASP A 47 23.21 10.44 -18.17
C ASP A 47 23.49 11.22 -16.85
N GLY A 48 24.22 10.62 -15.91
CA GLY A 48 24.50 11.19 -14.59
C GLY A 48 23.31 11.13 -13.62
N SER A 49 22.16 10.56 -14.03
CA SER A 49 21.00 10.42 -13.17
C SER A 49 21.21 9.34 -12.11
N VAL A 50 20.46 9.47 -11.01
CA VAL A 50 20.44 8.50 -9.93
C VAL A 50 18.99 8.08 -9.71
N SER A 51 18.77 6.78 -9.57
CA SER A 51 17.48 6.21 -9.16
C SER A 51 17.45 6.12 -7.64
N ASN A 52 16.50 6.81 -7.01
CA ASN A 52 16.32 6.86 -5.56
C ASN A 52 15.04 6.10 -5.18
N TYR A 53 15.10 5.33 -4.10
CA TYR A 53 13.98 4.52 -3.62
C TYR A 53 13.53 4.98 -2.23
N LEU A 54 12.24 5.11 -2.03
CA LEU A 54 11.64 5.43 -0.75
C LEU A 54 10.75 4.24 -0.38
N PHE A 55 10.81 3.82 0.87
CA PHE A 55 10.11 2.63 1.35
C PHE A 55 9.35 2.91 2.63
N ASP A 56 8.10 2.46 2.73
CA ASP A 56 7.53 2.14 4.05
C ASP A 56 8.14 0.82 4.58
N ILE A 57 8.24 0.66 5.89
CA ILE A 57 8.83 -0.53 6.52
C ILE A 57 7.79 -1.61 6.74
N ASP A 58 6.67 -1.24 7.36
CA ASP A 58 5.72 -2.16 7.95
C ASP A 58 4.84 -2.74 6.85
N ASP A 59 4.76 -4.06 6.77
CA ASP A 59 3.98 -4.81 5.78
C ASP A 59 4.43 -4.61 4.30
N ASN A 60 5.26 -3.61 4.02
CA ASN A 60 5.87 -3.34 2.72
C ASN A 60 7.27 -3.96 2.54
N LEU A 61 8.18 -3.71 3.49
CA LEU A 61 9.52 -4.30 3.48
C LEU A 61 9.62 -5.53 4.38
N LEU A 62 9.00 -5.45 5.56
CA LEU A 62 9.17 -6.43 6.63
C LEU A 62 7.81 -6.74 7.28
N PHE A 63 7.49 -8.02 7.40
CA PHE A 63 6.41 -8.50 8.27
C PHE A 63 6.98 -8.71 9.67
N LEU A 64 6.87 -7.68 10.50
CA LEU A 64 7.37 -7.69 11.87
C LEU A 64 6.31 -8.21 12.84
N PRO A 65 6.68 -9.00 13.87
CA PRO A 65 5.75 -9.51 14.87
C PRO A 65 5.27 -8.44 15.87
N THR A 66 5.64 -7.16 15.66
CA THR A 66 5.29 -6.02 16.51
C THR A 66 3.79 -5.98 16.79
N ARG A 67 3.41 -5.77 18.06
CA ARG A 67 2.02 -5.76 18.48
C ARG A 67 1.52 -4.35 18.75
N LEU A 68 0.26 -4.12 18.41
CA LEU A 68 -0.52 -2.98 18.89
C LEU A 68 -1.47 -3.46 19.97
N TYR A 69 -1.84 -2.55 20.86
CA TYR A 69 -2.61 -2.90 22.05
C TYR A 69 -3.84 -2.03 22.19
N LEU A 70 -5.01 -2.60 21.86
CA LEU A 70 -6.29 -1.91 21.98
C LEU A 70 -6.86 -2.05 23.38
N TRP A 71 -7.47 -0.97 23.87
CA TRP A 71 -8.10 -0.95 25.18
C TRP A 71 -9.61 -1.06 25.07
N ASN A 72 -10.21 -1.99 25.81
CA ASN A 72 -11.65 -2.10 25.96
C ASN A 72 -12.13 -1.30 27.19
N ALA A 73 -12.92 -0.25 26.97
CA ALA A 73 -13.41 0.63 28.02
C ALA A 73 -14.47 -0.01 28.94
N GLU A 74 -15.22 -1.00 28.47
CA GLU A 74 -16.27 -1.65 29.24
C GLU A 74 -15.70 -2.74 30.15
N THR A 75 -14.88 -3.62 29.59
CA THR A 75 -14.31 -4.75 30.32
C THR A 75 -12.97 -4.44 30.99
N GLN A 76 -12.39 -3.28 30.70
CA GLN A 76 -11.09 -2.84 31.23
C GLN A 76 -9.95 -3.84 30.93
N ILE A 77 -10.02 -4.49 29.77
CA ILE A 77 -8.97 -5.40 29.28
C ILE A 77 -8.26 -4.82 28.06
N GLU A 78 -7.07 -5.36 27.81
CA GLU A 78 -6.29 -5.05 26.62
C GLU A 78 -6.27 -6.25 25.67
N GLN A 79 -6.29 -5.97 24.37
CA GLN A 79 -6.12 -6.98 23.33
C GLN A 79 -4.95 -6.60 22.42
N SER A 80 -4.00 -7.51 22.27
CA SER A 80 -2.92 -7.38 21.31
C SER A 80 -3.39 -7.77 19.90
N ILE A 81 -3.03 -6.97 18.90
CA ILE A 81 -3.31 -7.19 17.48
C ILE A 81 -2.08 -6.87 16.63
N THR A 82 -2.04 -7.33 15.38
CA THR A 82 -0.99 -6.96 14.41
C THR A 82 -1.30 -5.61 13.71
N SER A 83 -0.31 -5.07 12.98
CA SER A 83 -0.49 -3.89 12.11
C SER A 83 -1.57 -4.12 11.04
N GLY A 84 -1.53 -5.26 10.36
CA GLY A 84 -2.52 -5.62 9.35
C GLY A 84 -3.94 -5.79 9.91
N GLU A 85 -4.08 -6.40 11.11
CA GLU A 85 -5.37 -6.45 11.80
C GLU A 85 -5.87 -5.05 12.13
N PHE A 86 -4.99 -4.19 12.68
CA PHE A 86 -5.32 -2.81 13.01
C PHE A 86 -5.78 -2.02 11.78
N ALA A 87 -5.09 -2.16 10.64
CA ALA A 87 -5.46 -1.50 9.39
C ALA A 87 -6.90 -1.80 8.95
N THR A 88 -7.36 -3.03 9.22
CA THR A 88 -8.72 -3.50 8.89
C THR A 88 -9.78 -2.96 9.86
N ILE A 89 -9.46 -2.87 11.16
CA ILE A 89 -10.45 -2.58 12.21
C ILE A 89 -10.46 -1.13 12.69
N GLN A 90 -9.40 -0.35 12.45
CA GLN A 90 -9.23 1.01 13.01
C GLN A 90 -10.42 1.95 12.73
N ARG A 91 -11.09 1.79 11.57
CA ARG A 91 -12.26 2.60 11.19
C ARG A 91 -13.55 2.22 11.94
N ALA A 92 -13.58 1.04 12.56
CA ALA A 92 -14.72 0.53 13.31
C ALA A 92 -14.61 0.78 14.82
N LEU A 93 -13.44 1.21 15.32
CA LEU A 93 -13.24 1.49 16.75
C LEU A 93 -14.18 2.61 17.21
N GLY A 94 -14.88 2.39 18.32
CA GLY A 94 -15.85 3.37 18.86
C GLY A 94 -17.18 3.47 18.10
N LEU A 95 -17.33 2.81 16.94
CA LEU A 95 -18.59 2.77 16.21
C LEU A 95 -19.47 1.61 16.70
N PRO A 96 -20.82 1.72 16.60
CA PRO A 96 -21.72 0.63 16.98
C PRO A 96 -21.34 -0.71 16.34
N GLY A 97 -21.20 -1.75 17.15
CA GLY A 97 -20.82 -3.09 16.72
C GLY A 97 -19.70 -3.72 17.57
N LYS A 98 -19.04 -4.75 17.01
CA LYS A 98 -18.01 -5.55 17.71
C LYS A 98 -16.90 -4.71 18.35
N TRP A 99 -16.54 -3.59 17.72
CA TRP A 99 -15.42 -2.75 18.10
C TRP A 99 -15.82 -1.47 18.86
N GLN A 100 -17.10 -1.35 19.25
CA GLN A 100 -17.65 -0.17 19.91
C GLN A 100 -16.93 0.17 21.22
N ALA A 101 -16.68 -0.83 22.06
CA ALA A 101 -16.03 -0.64 23.36
C ALA A 101 -14.51 -0.45 23.27
N TRP A 102 -13.93 -0.54 22.07
CA TRP A 102 -12.48 -0.57 21.87
C TRP A 102 -11.94 0.79 21.43
N SER A 103 -10.79 1.17 21.97
CA SER A 103 -10.19 2.49 21.76
C SER A 103 -8.67 2.43 21.68
N ILE A 104 -8.10 3.46 21.05
CA ILE A 104 -6.66 3.73 21.00
C ILE A 104 -6.29 4.58 22.22
N ARG A 105 -5.13 4.30 22.82
CA ARG A 105 -4.50 5.07 23.90
C ARG A 105 -3.04 5.35 23.55
N ASP A 106 -2.36 6.19 24.34
CA ASP A 106 -0.94 6.46 24.16
C ASP A 106 -0.09 5.17 24.19
N ALA A 107 -0.46 4.22 25.07
CA ALA A 107 0.20 2.93 25.21
C ALA A 107 -0.11 1.92 24.07
N THR A 108 -1.01 2.24 23.14
CA THR A 108 -1.38 1.33 22.03
C THR A 108 -0.20 1.03 21.11
N PHE A 109 0.69 2.01 20.94
CA PHE A 109 1.83 1.93 20.02
C PHE A 109 3.17 1.79 20.75
N ARG A 110 3.17 1.27 21.99
CA ARG A 110 4.38 1.20 22.82
C ARG A 110 5.51 0.39 22.19
N ASP A 111 5.19 -0.71 21.50
CA ASP A 111 6.19 -1.55 20.80
C ASP A 111 6.63 -0.94 19.46
N PHE A 112 5.99 0.16 19.03
CA PHE A 112 6.38 0.93 17.85
C PHE A 112 7.35 2.07 18.21
N ARG A 113 7.88 2.09 19.44
CA ARG A 113 8.75 3.15 19.97
C ARG A 113 9.93 2.55 20.72
N ASP A 114 10.99 3.33 20.85
CA ASP A 114 12.08 2.98 21.74
C ASP A 114 11.64 3.12 23.21
N CYS A 115 12.23 2.27 24.05
CA CYS A 115 12.11 2.34 25.50
C CYS A 115 13.28 3.11 26.09
N ASP A 116 12.98 4.06 26.97
CA ASP A 116 13.99 4.83 27.70
C ASP A 116 14.87 3.92 28.57
N GLY A 117 16.18 4.19 28.59
CA GLY A 117 17.14 3.44 29.39
C GLY A 117 17.46 2.02 28.88
N VAL A 118 16.89 1.61 27.75
CA VAL A 118 17.16 0.32 27.10
C VAL A 118 18.27 0.48 26.06
N ALA A 119 19.22 -0.47 26.03
CA ALA A 119 20.28 -0.48 25.03
C ALA A 119 19.71 -0.62 23.61
N ILE A 120 20.39 -0.06 22.60
CA ILE A 120 19.89 -0.04 21.21
C ILE A 120 19.59 -1.44 20.68
N ASP A 121 20.44 -2.41 21.04
CA ASP A 121 20.32 -3.81 20.63
C ASP A 121 19.24 -4.57 21.40
N GLU A 122 18.65 -3.96 22.43
CA GLU A 122 17.53 -4.49 23.20
C GLU A 122 16.22 -3.74 22.93
N GLN A 123 16.21 -2.74 22.03
CA GLN A 123 15.00 -2.01 21.68
C GLN A 123 13.94 -2.93 21.02
N PRO A 124 12.63 -2.63 21.17
CA PRO A 124 11.55 -3.46 20.63
C PRO A 124 11.73 -3.80 19.14
N PHE A 125 12.05 -2.82 18.29
CA PHE A 125 12.35 -3.04 16.87
C PHE A 125 13.44 -4.08 16.62
N ILE A 126 14.52 -4.06 17.41
CA ILE A 126 15.64 -4.99 17.23
C ILE A 126 15.29 -6.39 17.72
N ARG A 127 14.53 -6.50 18.82
CA ARG A 127 14.01 -7.78 19.29
C ARG A 127 13.10 -8.42 18.24
N ASP A 128 12.18 -7.64 17.68
CA ASP A 128 11.27 -8.09 16.64
C ASP A 128 12.02 -8.54 15.38
N LEU A 129 13.05 -7.79 14.96
CA LEU A 129 13.91 -8.19 13.85
C LEU A 129 14.61 -9.53 14.10
N ARG A 130 15.12 -9.78 15.31
CA ARG A 130 15.76 -11.07 15.62
C ARG A 130 14.76 -12.22 15.58
N VAL A 131 13.60 -12.05 16.21
CA VAL A 131 12.51 -13.04 16.18
C VAL A 131 12.07 -13.33 14.76
N MET A 132 11.94 -12.28 13.93
CA MET A 132 11.60 -12.38 12.51
C MET A 132 12.65 -13.18 11.72
N VAL A 133 13.94 -12.87 11.89
CA VAL A 133 15.04 -13.54 11.17
C VAL A 133 15.21 -15.01 11.59
N GLU A 134 14.98 -15.31 12.86
CA GLU A 134 15.13 -16.66 13.42
C GLU A 134 13.88 -17.53 13.21
N GLY A 135 12.75 -16.93 12.84
CA GLY A 135 11.49 -17.60 12.62
C GLY A 135 11.42 -18.40 11.31
N ALA A 136 10.50 -19.37 11.25
CA ALA A 136 10.26 -20.21 10.07
C ALA A 136 9.27 -19.61 9.05
N HIS A 137 8.71 -18.43 9.33
CA HIS A 137 7.68 -17.80 8.49
C HIS A 137 8.30 -16.85 7.45
N SER A 138 7.60 -16.66 6.33
CA SER A 138 7.98 -15.66 5.34
C SER A 138 7.81 -14.26 5.93
N TRP A 139 8.94 -13.57 6.14
CA TRP A 139 8.98 -12.23 6.73
C TRP A 139 9.20 -11.12 5.71
N GLN A 140 9.59 -11.47 4.49
CA GLN A 140 9.88 -10.51 3.43
C GLN A 140 8.57 -9.91 2.93
N GLY A 141 8.44 -8.60 3.08
CA GLY A 141 7.36 -7.84 2.46
C GLY A 141 7.53 -7.78 0.93
N PRO A 142 6.48 -7.36 0.21
CA PRO A 142 6.46 -7.39 -1.24
C PRO A 142 7.50 -6.47 -1.90
N SER A 143 7.95 -5.41 -1.22
CA SER A 143 9.01 -4.52 -1.70
C SER A 143 10.42 -4.95 -1.29
N TRP A 144 10.58 -6.05 -0.55
CA TRP A 144 11.90 -6.56 -0.16
C TRP A 144 12.87 -6.76 -1.36
N PRO A 145 12.45 -7.34 -2.50
CA PRO A 145 13.34 -7.46 -3.67
C PRO A 145 13.85 -6.12 -4.22
N LEU A 146 13.05 -5.05 -4.11
CA LEU A 146 13.46 -3.70 -4.52
C LEU A 146 14.52 -3.13 -3.60
N LEU A 147 14.41 -3.38 -2.28
CA LEU A 147 15.45 -3.00 -1.32
C LEU A 147 16.75 -3.76 -1.58
N VAL A 148 16.68 -5.06 -1.87
CA VAL A 148 17.86 -5.86 -2.24
C VAL A 148 18.50 -5.33 -3.53
N HIS A 149 17.71 -4.98 -4.53
CA HIS A 149 18.21 -4.33 -5.75
C HIS A 149 18.89 -2.99 -5.44
N ALA A 150 18.23 -2.12 -4.65
CA ALA A 150 18.81 -0.84 -4.25
C ALA A 150 20.12 -1.01 -3.48
N ALA A 151 20.20 -2.02 -2.61
CA ALA A 151 21.44 -2.39 -1.93
C ALA A 151 22.51 -2.81 -2.93
N SER A 152 22.29 -3.81 -3.77
CA SER A 152 23.28 -4.32 -4.73
C SER A 152 23.83 -3.23 -5.64
N GLU A 153 22.93 -2.41 -6.21
CA GLU A 153 23.25 -1.34 -7.16
C GLU A 153 23.64 -0.03 -6.48
N THR A 154 23.79 -0.02 -5.15
CA THR A 154 24.18 1.17 -4.37
C THR A 154 23.24 2.36 -4.60
N ARG A 155 21.95 2.11 -4.83
CA ARG A 155 20.95 3.15 -5.07
C ARG A 155 20.58 3.83 -3.75
N PRO A 156 20.49 5.17 -3.70
CA PRO A 156 20.13 5.84 -2.47
C PRO A 156 18.70 5.50 -2.04
N ILE A 157 18.50 5.31 -0.74
CA ILE A 157 17.21 4.98 -0.16
C ILE A 157 16.75 6.01 0.88
N ALA A 158 15.45 6.13 1.09
CA ALA A 158 14.90 6.68 2.32
C ALA A 158 13.87 5.71 2.91
N LEU A 159 13.82 5.63 4.24
CA LEU A 159 12.81 4.86 4.96
C LEU A 159 11.78 5.84 5.52
N VAL A 160 10.49 5.65 5.22
CA VAL A 160 9.40 6.55 5.60
C VAL A 160 8.31 5.72 6.26
N THR A 161 8.29 5.66 7.60
CA THR A 161 7.42 4.76 8.38
C THR A 161 6.66 5.51 9.47
N ALA A 162 5.48 5.00 9.83
CA ALA A 162 4.72 5.47 10.99
C ALA A 162 5.32 5.06 12.34
N ARG A 163 6.35 4.19 12.37
CA ARG A 163 7.11 3.87 13.58
C ARG A 163 7.65 5.12 14.26
N GLY A 164 7.78 5.05 15.58
CA GLY A 164 8.26 6.10 16.46
C GLY A 164 9.58 5.77 17.15
N HIS A 165 10.30 4.76 16.67
CA HIS A 165 11.68 4.47 17.08
C HIS A 165 12.62 5.60 16.62
N ALA A 166 13.76 5.76 17.29
CA ALA A 166 14.80 6.67 16.85
C ALA A 166 15.35 6.21 15.47
N PRO A 167 15.72 7.15 14.58
CA PRO A 167 16.38 6.84 13.31
C PRO A 167 17.58 5.89 13.46
N GLU A 168 18.36 6.06 14.53
CA GLU A 168 19.54 5.27 14.86
C GLU A 168 19.18 3.80 15.13
N THR A 169 18.07 3.54 15.83
CA THR A 169 17.55 2.19 16.07
C THR A 169 17.18 1.50 14.77
N ILE A 170 16.51 2.21 13.86
CA ILE A 170 16.15 1.66 12.54
C ILE A 170 17.42 1.37 11.72
N GLU A 171 18.39 2.29 11.70
CA GLU A 171 19.66 2.08 10.98
C GLU A 171 20.42 0.87 11.54
N TYR A 172 20.45 0.72 12.87
CA TYR A 172 21.05 -0.45 13.53
C TYR A 172 20.38 -1.75 13.06
N GLY A 173 19.05 -1.78 12.98
CA GLY A 173 18.31 -2.92 12.47
C GLY A 173 18.65 -3.26 11.01
N MET A 174 18.84 -2.25 10.16
CA MET A 174 19.27 -2.47 8.77
C MET A 174 20.69 -3.05 8.69
N ARG A 175 21.60 -2.63 9.57
CA ARG A 175 22.95 -3.21 9.66
C ARG A 175 22.90 -4.66 10.14
N LEU A 176 22.03 -4.99 11.10
CA LEU A 176 21.81 -6.37 11.53
C LEU A 176 21.39 -7.28 10.36
N LEU A 177 20.52 -6.80 9.47
CA LEU A 177 20.13 -7.55 8.26
C LEU A 177 21.31 -7.81 7.31
N VAL A 178 22.27 -6.87 7.24
CA VAL A 178 23.52 -7.05 6.48
C VAL A 178 24.43 -8.06 7.15
N GLU A 179 24.63 -7.96 8.46
CA GLU A 179 25.46 -8.88 9.26
C GLU A 179 24.97 -10.32 9.17
N LYS A 180 23.64 -10.50 9.10
CA LYS A 180 23.00 -11.82 8.92
C LYS A 180 23.03 -12.31 7.47
N GLY A 181 23.57 -11.54 6.52
CA GLY A 181 23.66 -11.90 5.11
C GLY A 181 22.32 -11.87 4.36
N LEU A 182 21.29 -11.23 4.94
CA LEU A 182 19.96 -11.10 4.33
C LEU A 182 19.89 -9.93 3.36
N LEU A 183 20.62 -8.85 3.66
CA LEU A 183 20.82 -7.71 2.79
C LEU A 183 22.29 -7.66 2.34
N PRO A 184 22.61 -7.49 1.05
CA PRO A 184 23.99 -7.64 0.57
C PRO A 184 24.94 -6.55 1.09
N LYS A 185 24.43 -5.32 1.25
CA LYS A 185 25.13 -4.18 1.87
C LYS A 185 24.11 -3.12 2.27
N LEU A 186 24.50 -2.19 3.14
CA LEU A 186 23.66 -1.04 3.46
C LEU A 186 23.68 -0.05 2.28
N PRO A 187 22.54 0.24 1.62
CA PRO A 187 22.50 1.25 0.57
C PRO A 187 22.74 2.65 1.16
N PRO A 188 23.16 3.64 0.36
CA PRO A 188 23.29 5.02 0.83
C PRO A 188 21.94 5.56 1.35
N ILE A 189 21.87 5.91 2.63
CA ILE A 189 20.64 6.42 3.24
C ILE A 189 20.55 7.94 3.08
N LEU A 190 19.46 8.42 2.48
CA LEU A 190 19.09 9.84 2.38
C LEU A 190 18.48 10.35 3.69
N GLY A 191 17.66 9.51 4.32
CA GLY A 191 17.04 9.78 5.61
C GLY A 191 16.21 8.59 6.09
N ILE A 192 16.06 8.50 7.40
CA ILE A 192 15.14 7.59 8.08
C ILE A 192 14.11 8.46 8.79
N TYR A 193 12.88 8.39 8.31
CA TYR A 193 11.77 9.22 8.71
C TYR A 193 10.77 8.39 9.50
N THR A 194 11.04 8.20 10.79
CA THR A 194 10.09 7.66 11.77
C THR A 194 9.13 8.77 12.18
N VAL A 195 8.04 8.94 11.41
CA VAL A 195 7.26 10.20 11.42
C VAL A 195 6.45 10.47 12.68
N THR A 196 6.43 9.53 13.62
CA THR A 196 5.85 9.69 14.96
C THR A 196 6.91 9.95 16.05
N HIS A 197 8.21 9.92 15.70
CA HIS A 197 9.31 10.28 16.59
C HIS A 197 9.44 11.81 16.72
N PRO A 198 9.52 12.39 17.94
CA PRO A 198 9.52 13.84 18.15
C PRO A 198 10.60 14.59 17.37
N THR A 199 11.86 14.13 17.43
CA THR A 199 12.99 14.78 16.74
C THR A 199 12.86 14.76 15.22
N VAL A 200 12.23 13.72 14.66
CA VAL A 200 11.99 13.64 13.21
C VAL A 200 10.91 14.63 12.80
N ARG A 201 9.84 14.77 13.61
CA ARG A 201 8.79 15.78 13.39
C ARG A 201 9.37 17.19 13.45
N GLU A 202 10.24 17.47 14.41
CA GLU A 202 10.93 18.77 14.51
C GLU A 202 11.82 19.03 13.29
N THR A 203 12.61 18.04 12.87
CA THR A 203 13.48 18.14 11.68
C THR A 203 12.69 18.41 10.40
N LEU A 204 11.48 17.84 10.28
CA LEU A 204 10.57 18.08 9.16
C LEU A 204 9.79 19.40 9.27
N GLY A 205 10.03 20.20 10.31
CA GLY A 205 9.37 21.48 10.53
C GLY A 205 7.88 21.36 10.93
N VAL A 206 7.49 20.24 11.54
CA VAL A 206 6.11 20.04 12.02
C VAL A 206 5.87 20.90 13.25
N LYS A 207 5.13 21.99 13.07
CA LYS A 207 4.78 22.93 14.15
C LYS A 207 3.47 22.56 14.86
N ASP A 208 2.54 21.96 14.12
CA ASP A 208 1.24 21.57 14.65
C ASP A 208 1.31 20.15 15.22
N PRO A 209 1.12 19.97 16.54
CA PRO A 209 1.09 18.64 17.15
C PRO A 209 -0.07 17.78 16.60
N ALA A 210 -1.16 18.39 16.13
CA ALA A 210 -2.29 17.70 15.53
C ALA A 210 -2.04 17.25 14.08
N MET A 211 -0.89 17.58 13.49
CA MET A 211 -0.57 17.16 12.13
C MET A 211 -0.53 15.63 12.05
N THR A 212 -1.37 15.09 11.18
CA THR A 212 -1.59 13.65 11.02
C THR A 212 -0.36 12.94 10.48
N VAL A 213 -0.20 11.66 10.82
CA VAL A 213 0.87 10.79 10.29
C VAL A 213 0.95 10.84 8.75
N PRO A 214 -0.17 10.73 8.01
CA PRO A 214 -0.20 10.96 6.57
C PRO A 214 0.46 12.28 6.12
N SER A 215 0.11 13.40 6.76
CA SER A 215 0.66 14.71 6.39
C SER A 215 2.17 14.79 6.65
N VAL A 216 2.67 14.21 7.75
CA VAL A 216 4.10 14.18 8.04
C VAL A 216 4.86 13.26 7.07
N LYS A 217 4.28 12.11 6.66
CA LYS A 217 4.87 11.26 5.60
C LYS A 217 5.05 12.03 4.29
N LYS A 218 4.10 12.90 3.91
CA LYS A 218 4.26 13.76 2.71
C LYS A 218 5.45 14.71 2.83
N LEU A 219 5.67 15.30 4.01
CA LEU A 219 6.84 16.15 4.28
C LEU A 219 8.14 15.34 4.20
N ALA A 220 8.16 14.13 4.75
CA ALA A 220 9.30 13.23 4.68
C ALA A 220 9.71 12.87 3.24
N ILE A 221 8.73 12.55 2.39
CA ILE A 221 8.97 12.25 0.96
C ILE A 221 9.60 13.48 0.26
N ARG A 222 9.05 14.68 0.49
CA ARG A 222 9.59 15.93 -0.09
C ARG A 222 11.00 16.22 0.40
N ASP A 223 11.26 16.04 1.69
CA ASP A 223 12.59 16.22 2.29
C ASP A 223 13.60 15.24 1.69
N ALA A 224 13.24 13.96 1.54
CA ALA A 224 14.11 12.95 0.93
C ALA A 224 14.51 13.31 -0.51
N VAL A 225 13.56 13.80 -1.31
CA VAL A 225 13.81 14.29 -2.67
C VAL A 225 14.78 15.47 -2.63
N ASN A 226 14.53 16.46 -1.76
CA ASN A 226 15.40 17.63 -1.62
C ASN A 226 16.83 17.26 -1.18
N ARG A 227 16.98 16.33 -0.23
CA ARG A 227 18.29 15.83 0.20
C ARG A 227 19.04 15.13 -0.92
N SER A 228 18.34 14.31 -1.72
CA SER A 228 18.94 13.69 -2.90
C SER A 228 19.45 14.74 -3.88
N LEU A 229 18.64 15.77 -4.18
CA LEU A 229 19.02 16.83 -5.13
C LEU A 229 20.15 17.71 -4.59
N GLN A 230 20.21 17.94 -3.27
CA GLN A 230 21.32 18.62 -2.63
C GLN A 230 22.61 17.81 -2.72
N LYS A 231 22.52 16.48 -2.56
CA LYS A 231 23.67 15.58 -2.51
C LYS A 231 24.21 15.20 -3.89
N TYR A 232 23.34 14.92 -4.86
CA TYR A 232 23.69 14.40 -6.18
C TYR A 232 23.55 15.44 -7.31
N GLY A 233 23.17 16.67 -6.96
CA GLY A 233 22.98 17.75 -7.91
C GLY A 233 21.55 17.84 -8.43
N LYS A 234 21.20 19.02 -8.93
CA LYS A 234 19.86 19.30 -9.48
C LYS A 234 19.76 19.10 -10.98
N GLN A 235 20.88 19.06 -11.70
CA GLN A 235 20.87 19.06 -13.17
C GLN A 235 20.48 17.70 -13.78
N PRO A 236 20.99 16.55 -13.30
CA PRO A 236 20.66 15.27 -13.92
C PRO A 236 19.17 14.90 -13.79
N PRO A 237 18.61 14.10 -14.71
CA PRO A 237 17.19 13.70 -14.68
C PRO A 237 16.95 12.58 -13.66
N HIS A 238 17.17 12.87 -12.37
CA HIS A 238 17.01 11.90 -11.28
C HIS A 238 15.60 11.30 -11.25
N ARG A 239 15.53 10.04 -10.79
CA ARG A 239 14.31 9.27 -10.65
C ARG A 239 14.06 8.99 -9.18
N PHE A 240 12.80 9.06 -8.76
CA PHE A 240 12.37 8.81 -7.38
C PHE A 240 11.20 7.83 -7.40
N GLY A 241 11.26 6.75 -6.64
CA GLY A 241 10.16 5.79 -6.51
C GLY A 241 9.81 5.57 -5.04
N MET A 242 8.54 5.73 -4.65
CA MET A 242 8.05 5.30 -3.34
C MET A 242 7.27 4.00 -3.51
N SER A 243 7.57 2.97 -2.71
CA SER A 243 6.76 1.76 -2.66
C SER A 243 6.00 1.62 -1.34
N ASP A 244 4.79 1.08 -1.45
CA ASP A 244 3.88 0.79 -0.34
C ASP A 244 2.90 -0.33 -0.76
N ASP A 245 2.38 -1.09 0.19
CA ASP A 245 1.40 -2.15 -0.05
C ASP A 245 -0.04 -1.74 0.34
N ASP A 246 -0.22 -0.68 1.14
CA ASP A 246 -1.52 -0.18 1.55
C ASP A 246 -2.09 0.85 0.54
N PRO A 247 -3.33 0.66 0.04
CA PRO A 247 -3.96 1.60 -0.91
C PRO A 247 -4.07 3.05 -0.41
N SER A 248 -4.25 3.27 0.90
CA SER A 248 -4.36 4.62 1.46
C SER A 248 -3.01 5.32 1.48
N ASN A 249 -1.93 4.60 1.82
CA ASN A 249 -0.56 5.09 1.71
C ASN A 249 -0.13 5.30 0.25
N ILE A 250 -0.59 4.47 -0.70
CA ILE A 250 -0.36 4.68 -2.13
C ILE A 250 -0.98 5.99 -2.61
N ALA A 251 -2.23 6.27 -2.25
CA ALA A 251 -2.88 7.54 -2.57
C ALA A 251 -2.11 8.74 -1.98
N LEU A 252 -1.58 8.59 -0.76
CA LEU A 252 -0.71 9.57 -0.14
C LEU A 252 0.60 9.77 -0.90
N ALA A 253 1.26 8.68 -1.30
CA ALA A 253 2.51 8.72 -2.05
C ALA A 253 2.30 9.42 -3.40
N ILE A 254 1.20 9.13 -4.10
CA ILE A 254 0.81 9.84 -5.33
C ILE A 254 0.68 11.34 -5.06
N SER A 255 -0.03 11.73 -4.00
CA SER A 255 -0.18 13.14 -3.62
C SER A 255 1.17 13.82 -3.33
N ALA A 256 2.08 13.15 -2.60
CA ALA A 256 3.41 13.69 -2.30
C ALA A 256 4.28 13.81 -3.55
N MET A 257 4.29 12.79 -4.40
CA MET A 257 5.06 12.75 -5.64
C MET A 257 4.56 13.77 -6.67
N ARG A 258 3.23 14.02 -6.73
CA ARG A 258 2.66 15.13 -7.53
C ARG A 258 3.19 16.48 -7.07
N ALA A 259 3.23 16.73 -5.76
CA ALA A 259 3.80 17.97 -5.23
C ALA A 259 5.29 18.10 -5.57
N CYS A 260 6.05 17.00 -5.51
CA CYS A 260 7.46 17.01 -5.95
C CYS A 260 7.61 17.25 -7.46
N LYS A 261 6.70 16.72 -8.29
CA LYS A 261 6.69 16.91 -9.74
C LYS A 261 6.42 18.36 -10.13
N ILE A 262 5.59 19.07 -9.38
CA ILE A 262 5.36 20.51 -9.56
C ILE A 262 6.66 21.28 -9.28
N ASP A 263 7.33 20.97 -8.17
CA ASP A 263 8.57 21.66 -7.75
C ASP A 263 9.77 21.30 -8.65
N HIS A 264 9.79 20.09 -9.21
CA HIS A 264 10.90 19.52 -9.99
C HIS A 264 10.39 18.86 -11.29
N PRO A 265 9.92 19.66 -12.28
CA PRO A 265 9.23 19.16 -13.47
C PRO A 265 10.11 18.31 -14.39
N ASP A 266 11.42 18.47 -14.32
CA ASP A 266 12.41 17.73 -15.10
C ASP A 266 12.83 16.39 -14.46
N LYS A 267 12.36 16.10 -13.25
CA LYS A 267 12.57 14.82 -12.54
C LYS A 267 11.42 13.85 -12.80
N ARG A 268 11.70 12.55 -12.66
CA ARG A 268 10.69 11.50 -12.82
C ARG A 268 10.33 10.93 -11.46
N PHE A 269 9.03 10.87 -11.18
CA PHE A 269 8.51 10.35 -9.92
C PHE A 269 7.62 9.15 -10.20
N PHE A 270 7.80 8.12 -9.39
CA PHE A 270 7.08 6.87 -9.49
C PHE A 270 6.44 6.53 -8.15
N VAL A 271 5.26 5.92 -8.21
CA VAL A 271 4.63 5.24 -7.08
C VAL A 271 4.52 3.77 -7.45
N ILE A 272 5.03 2.91 -6.60
CA ILE A 272 5.04 1.46 -6.80
C ILE A 272 4.01 0.88 -5.84
N ASN A 273 2.88 0.44 -6.38
CA ASN A 273 1.94 -0.37 -5.62
C ASN A 273 2.50 -1.78 -5.56
N SER A 274 2.83 -2.24 -4.35
CA SER A 274 3.34 -3.58 -4.07
C SER A 274 2.32 -4.45 -3.36
N ASN A 275 1.03 -4.08 -3.37
CA ASN A 275 -0.03 -4.93 -2.86
C ASN A 275 0.01 -6.30 -3.57
N HIS A 276 -0.16 -7.39 -2.82
CA HIS A 276 -0.04 -8.77 -3.29
C HIS A 276 -0.92 -9.13 -4.51
N GLN A 277 -1.94 -8.32 -4.83
CA GLN A 277 -2.81 -8.51 -5.99
C GLN A 277 -2.30 -7.78 -7.25
N ASP A 278 -1.56 -6.68 -7.09
CA ASP A 278 -1.14 -5.80 -8.18
C ASP A 278 0.26 -5.21 -7.91
N PHE A 279 1.29 -5.75 -8.55
CA PHE A 279 2.60 -5.09 -8.61
C PHE A 279 2.62 -4.11 -9.79
N SER A 280 2.37 -2.83 -9.53
CA SER A 280 2.30 -1.80 -10.58
C SER A 280 3.19 -0.61 -10.26
N LYS A 281 3.86 -0.09 -11.30
CA LYS A 281 4.71 1.10 -11.22
C LYS A 281 4.06 2.22 -12.02
N LEU A 282 3.59 3.23 -11.31
CA LEU A 282 2.87 4.38 -11.86
C LEU A 282 3.82 5.58 -11.95
N GLU A 283 3.94 6.19 -13.12
CA GLU A 283 4.70 7.44 -13.30
C GLU A 283 3.79 8.66 -13.12
N ILE A 284 4.31 9.69 -12.44
CA ILE A 284 3.62 10.96 -12.24
C ILE A 284 4.04 11.97 -13.32
N PHE A 285 3.07 12.39 -14.13
CA PHE A 285 3.25 13.40 -15.18
C PHE A 285 2.84 14.81 -14.69
N PRO A 286 3.43 15.89 -15.25
CA PRO A 286 2.88 17.25 -15.13
C PRO A 286 1.44 17.31 -15.61
N MET A 287 0.63 18.29 -15.14
CA MET A 287 -0.75 18.47 -15.61
C MET A 287 -0.83 18.96 -17.08
N ASP A 288 0.21 19.58 -17.61
CA ASP A 288 0.29 20.09 -18.98
C ASP A 288 1.02 19.15 -19.96
N TYR A 289 1.36 17.94 -19.51
CA TYR A 289 1.94 16.89 -20.35
C TYR A 289 0.93 16.42 -21.40
N PRO A 290 1.31 15.95 -22.59
CA PRO A 290 0.36 15.57 -23.65
C PRO A 290 -0.73 14.56 -23.22
N VAL A 291 -0.48 13.78 -22.17
CA VAL A 291 -1.44 12.81 -21.59
C VAL A 291 -2.43 13.46 -20.60
N THR A 292 -2.18 14.70 -20.17
CA THR A 292 -2.94 15.43 -19.14
C THR A 292 -3.36 16.85 -19.58
N LYS A 293 -2.86 17.34 -20.72
CA LYS A 293 -3.01 18.72 -21.18
C LYS A 293 -4.47 19.00 -21.54
N ILE A 294 -5.06 19.96 -20.85
CA ILE A 294 -6.36 20.55 -21.17
C ILE A 294 -6.14 21.50 -22.35
N GLU A 295 -6.82 21.28 -23.48
CA GLU A 295 -6.91 22.30 -24.53
C GLU A 295 -7.69 23.50 -23.96
N SER A 296 -7.06 24.67 -24.00
CA SER A 296 -7.53 25.89 -23.35
C SER A 296 -8.91 26.33 -23.82
N GLY A 297 -9.90 26.41 -22.92
CA GLY A 297 -11.10 27.22 -23.17
C GLY A 297 -12.38 26.91 -22.39
N GLU A 298 -12.58 25.69 -21.89
CA GLU A 298 -13.88 25.30 -21.32
C GLU A 298 -13.80 25.17 -19.78
N PRO A 299 -14.68 25.83 -19.00
CA PRO A 299 -14.66 25.75 -17.55
C PRO A 299 -15.11 24.36 -17.07
N LEU A 300 -14.42 23.84 -16.04
CA LEU A 300 -14.60 22.51 -15.43
C LEU A 300 -16.03 22.20 -14.93
N LEU A 301 -16.88 23.21 -14.75
CA LEU A 301 -18.28 23.06 -14.33
C LEU A 301 -19.11 24.18 -14.97
N ARG A 302 -20.13 23.81 -15.76
CA ARG A 302 -21.31 24.66 -15.99
C ARG A 302 -22.58 23.87 -15.71
N ASP A 303 -23.42 24.52 -14.91
CA ASP A 303 -24.68 24.02 -14.39
C ASP A 303 -25.76 23.92 -15.48
N ASN A 304 -26.28 22.71 -15.64
CA ASN A 304 -27.70 22.36 -15.78
C ASN A 304 -28.47 22.83 -17.05
N PRO A 305 -29.74 22.44 -17.25
CA PRO A 305 -30.19 21.29 -18.06
C PRO A 305 -31.07 21.70 -19.27
N GLN A 306 -31.57 20.69 -20.02
CA GLN A 306 -32.70 20.68 -20.99
C GLN A 306 -32.31 20.38 -22.46
N ILE A 307 -32.61 19.18 -22.96
CA ILE A 307 -33.83 18.74 -23.69
C ILE A 307 -34.00 19.44 -25.06
N GLY A 308 -33.96 18.64 -26.13
CA GLY A 308 -34.39 19.07 -27.48
C GLY A 308 -34.01 18.08 -28.59
N GLN A 309 -35.02 17.48 -29.22
CA GLN A 309 -34.97 16.38 -30.20
C GLN A 309 -34.45 16.79 -31.60
N SER A 310 -33.83 15.82 -32.32
CA SER A 310 -33.98 15.47 -33.76
C SER A 310 -33.83 16.60 -34.82
N SER A 311 -33.04 16.54 -35.91
CA SER A 311 -32.73 15.48 -36.88
C SER A 311 -31.77 15.99 -37.98
N ASN A 312 -31.10 15.04 -38.67
CA ASN A 312 -30.47 15.11 -40.03
C ASN A 312 -29.16 15.95 -40.14
N ILE A 313 -28.03 15.54 -40.72
CA ILE A 313 -27.65 14.62 -41.83
C ILE A 313 -26.20 14.05 -41.53
N PRO A 314 -25.48 13.32 -42.41
CA PRO A 314 -25.00 11.96 -42.21
C PRO A 314 -23.48 11.85 -41.93
N ASN A 315 -23.00 10.60 -41.83
CA ASN A 315 -21.59 10.15 -41.82
C ASN A 315 -20.85 10.01 -40.48
N LEU A 316 -20.46 8.76 -40.25
CA LEU A 316 -19.35 8.26 -39.42
C LEU A 316 -19.11 8.98 -38.09
N LYS A 317 -19.80 8.51 -37.03
CA LYS A 317 -19.30 8.68 -35.66
C LYS A 317 -18.03 7.84 -35.48
N SER A 318 -16.90 8.45 -35.84
CA SER A 318 -15.56 8.04 -35.47
C SER A 318 -15.47 7.97 -33.94
N THR A 319 -15.46 6.74 -33.45
CA THR A 319 -15.12 6.32 -32.10
C THR A 319 -13.69 6.74 -31.76
N SER A 320 -13.49 7.80 -31.00
CA SER A 320 -12.26 8.01 -30.22
C SER A 320 -12.53 9.06 -29.15
N GLU A 321 -12.62 8.59 -27.91
CA GLU A 321 -12.37 9.29 -26.62
C GLU A 321 -13.17 8.62 -25.49
N ARG A 322 -12.84 7.36 -25.17
CA ARG A 322 -13.19 6.73 -23.89
C ARG A 322 -11.89 6.31 -23.19
N LEU A 323 -11.53 6.94 -22.06
CA LEU A 323 -10.37 6.54 -21.24
C LEU A 323 -10.71 5.42 -20.24
N ILE A 324 -11.97 5.36 -19.79
CA ILE A 324 -12.56 4.22 -19.10
C ILE A 324 -13.85 3.91 -19.85
N SER A 325 -13.96 2.69 -20.35
CA SER A 325 -15.13 2.26 -21.14
C SER A 325 -16.18 1.51 -20.32
N GLY A 326 -15.93 1.27 -19.03
CA GLY A 326 -16.80 0.54 -18.10
C GLY A 326 -16.09 0.11 -16.81
N GLY A 327 -16.77 -0.69 -15.98
CA GLY A 327 -16.25 -1.26 -14.74
C GLY A 327 -16.82 -2.66 -14.49
N HIS A 328 -16.24 -3.41 -13.56
CA HIS A 328 -16.75 -4.73 -13.18
C HIS A 328 -16.75 -4.94 -11.67
N ALA A 329 -17.70 -5.74 -11.18
CA ALA A 329 -17.69 -6.28 -9.83
C ALA A 329 -17.08 -7.68 -9.83
N SER A 330 -16.09 -7.92 -8.98
CA SER A 330 -15.40 -9.22 -8.88
C SER A 330 -15.99 -10.09 -7.78
N ILE A 331 -16.38 -11.32 -8.11
CA ILE A 331 -16.95 -12.31 -7.21
C ILE A 331 -16.06 -13.55 -7.19
N GLN A 332 -15.70 -14.02 -6.00
CA GLN A 332 -14.90 -15.23 -5.81
C GLN A 332 -15.81 -16.47 -5.85
N VAL A 333 -15.45 -17.46 -6.66
CA VAL A 333 -16.22 -18.70 -6.85
C VAL A 333 -15.33 -19.94 -6.78
N ARG A 334 -15.85 -21.08 -6.33
CA ARG A 334 -15.07 -22.34 -6.27
C ARG A 334 -14.99 -23.03 -7.62
N ASP A 335 -16.05 -22.92 -8.41
CA ASP A 335 -16.21 -23.59 -9.70
C ASP A 335 -16.76 -22.58 -10.73
N ILE A 336 -15.89 -22.16 -11.65
CA ILE A 336 -16.23 -21.20 -12.70
C ILE A 336 -17.36 -21.71 -13.59
N THR A 337 -17.38 -23.00 -13.93
CA THR A 337 -18.38 -23.56 -14.83
C THR A 337 -19.77 -23.56 -14.17
N ARG A 338 -19.83 -24.01 -12.92
CA ARG A 338 -21.08 -24.00 -12.14
C ARG A 338 -21.60 -22.57 -11.94
N SER A 339 -20.72 -21.63 -11.64
CA SER A 339 -21.12 -20.24 -11.41
C SER A 339 -21.55 -19.55 -12.70
N ILE A 340 -20.90 -19.81 -13.85
CA ILE A 340 -21.40 -19.36 -15.16
C ILE A 340 -22.81 -19.88 -15.40
N ALA A 341 -23.07 -21.17 -15.15
CA ALA A 341 -24.39 -21.76 -15.35
C ALA A 341 -25.45 -21.07 -14.48
N PHE A 342 -25.13 -20.75 -13.22
CA PHE A 342 -26.01 -20.00 -12.33
C PHE A 342 -26.35 -18.60 -12.90
N TYR A 343 -25.35 -17.76 -13.20
CA TYR A 343 -25.61 -16.41 -13.67
C TYR A 343 -26.28 -16.37 -15.05
N THR A 344 -25.98 -17.32 -15.94
CA THR A 344 -26.59 -17.35 -17.27
C THR A 344 -27.97 -18.02 -17.29
N SER A 345 -28.14 -19.13 -16.60
CA SER A 345 -29.39 -19.92 -16.67
C SER A 345 -30.43 -19.44 -15.65
N THR A 346 -30.01 -19.02 -14.45
CA THR A 346 -30.94 -18.52 -13.42
C THR A 346 -31.31 -17.07 -13.69
N PHE A 347 -30.34 -16.19 -13.96
CA PHE A 347 -30.61 -14.75 -14.19
C PHE A 347 -30.89 -14.39 -15.64
N GLY A 348 -30.58 -15.28 -16.60
CA GLY A 348 -30.74 -14.96 -18.02
C GLY A 348 -29.66 -14.00 -18.55
N LEU A 349 -28.57 -13.80 -17.81
CA LEU A 349 -27.47 -12.93 -18.22
C LEU A 349 -26.61 -13.61 -19.30
N SER A 350 -25.86 -12.81 -20.05
CA SER A 350 -25.03 -13.31 -21.15
C SER A 350 -23.58 -13.52 -20.72
N LEU A 351 -22.99 -14.66 -21.09
CA LEU A 351 -21.55 -14.87 -20.93
C LEU A 351 -20.80 -14.03 -21.96
N LYS A 352 -19.93 -13.12 -21.50
CA LYS A 352 -19.15 -12.23 -22.35
C LYS A 352 -17.80 -12.83 -22.74
N SER A 353 -17.07 -13.34 -21.76
CA SER A 353 -15.75 -13.95 -21.97
C SER A 353 -15.41 -14.95 -20.85
N ARG A 354 -14.50 -15.89 -21.14
CA ARG A 354 -14.03 -16.90 -20.17
C ARG A 354 -12.58 -17.24 -20.45
N SER A 355 -11.80 -17.43 -19.39
CA SER A 355 -10.46 -18.02 -19.45
C SER A 355 -10.44 -19.34 -18.68
N ALA A 356 -10.44 -20.45 -19.42
CA ALA A 356 -10.40 -21.83 -18.91
C ALA A 356 -11.13 -22.00 -17.57
N ASP A 357 -10.41 -22.23 -16.48
CA ASP A 357 -10.98 -22.35 -15.14
C ASP A 357 -10.51 -21.24 -14.18
N ASP A 358 -9.92 -20.15 -14.70
CA ASP A 358 -9.35 -19.09 -13.86
C ASP A 358 -10.36 -17.97 -13.62
N TRP A 359 -11.07 -17.53 -14.66
CA TRP A 359 -12.08 -16.46 -14.55
C TRP A 359 -13.10 -16.47 -15.70
N ALA A 360 -14.23 -15.79 -15.47
CA ALA A 360 -15.25 -15.51 -16.48
C ALA A 360 -15.88 -14.13 -16.29
N GLU A 361 -16.43 -13.56 -17.35
CA GLU A 361 -17.14 -12.27 -17.34
C GLU A 361 -18.57 -12.48 -17.82
N ILE A 362 -19.53 -12.06 -17.01
CA ILE A 362 -20.96 -12.06 -17.30
C ILE A 362 -21.37 -10.61 -17.58
N ASP A 363 -22.07 -10.40 -18.69
CA ASP A 363 -22.68 -9.11 -19.03
C ASP A 363 -23.98 -8.94 -18.25
N ALA A 364 -24.04 -7.92 -17.40
CA ALA A 364 -25.20 -7.57 -16.60
C ALA A 364 -25.95 -6.35 -17.19
N GLU A 365 -25.76 -6.11 -18.49
CA GLU A 365 -26.38 -5.04 -19.27
C GLU A 365 -25.88 -3.64 -18.88
N GLU A 366 -26.21 -2.62 -19.69
CA GLU A 366 -25.84 -1.21 -19.50
C GLU A 366 -24.33 -0.96 -19.23
N GLY A 367 -23.47 -1.87 -19.74
CA GLY A 367 -22.02 -1.78 -19.60
C GLY A 367 -21.47 -2.24 -18.25
N PHE A 368 -22.31 -2.79 -17.36
CA PHE A 368 -21.87 -3.39 -16.10
C PHE A 368 -21.49 -4.86 -16.29
N VAL A 369 -20.29 -5.23 -15.83
CA VAL A 369 -19.77 -6.60 -15.97
C VAL A 369 -19.59 -7.24 -14.60
N ILE A 370 -20.03 -8.49 -14.45
CA ILE A 370 -19.74 -9.32 -13.27
C ILE A 370 -18.57 -10.23 -13.63
N ARG A 371 -17.44 -10.08 -12.94
CA ARG A 371 -16.27 -10.95 -13.13
C ARG A 371 -16.27 -12.04 -12.06
N LEU A 372 -16.36 -13.29 -12.51
CA LEU A 372 -16.21 -14.48 -11.67
C LEU A 372 -14.74 -14.86 -11.65
N GLN A 373 -14.13 -14.94 -10.47
CA GLN A 373 -12.73 -15.31 -10.28
C GLN A 373 -12.63 -16.56 -9.42
N ARG A 374 -11.80 -17.53 -9.82
CA ARG A 374 -11.62 -18.75 -9.06
C ARG A 374 -10.89 -18.46 -7.76
N ALA A 375 -11.53 -18.81 -6.64
CA ALA A 375 -10.93 -18.67 -5.33
C ALA A 375 -9.72 -19.61 -5.18
N ARG A 376 -8.56 -19.08 -4.77
CA ARG A 376 -7.40 -19.88 -4.36
C ARG A 376 -7.50 -20.18 -2.87
N LEU A 377 -7.57 -21.45 -2.48
CA LEU A 377 -7.71 -21.84 -1.06
C LEU A 377 -6.47 -21.39 -0.24
N PRO A 378 -6.66 -20.91 1.00
CA PRO A 378 -7.91 -20.85 1.78
C PRO A 378 -8.54 -19.44 1.76
N ALA A 379 -8.68 -18.80 0.61
CA ALA A 379 -9.20 -17.42 0.52
C ALA A 379 -10.74 -17.28 0.61
N LEU A 380 -11.47 -18.37 0.84
CA LEU A 380 -12.92 -18.28 1.04
C LEU A 380 -13.19 -17.96 2.51
N THR A 381 -13.60 -16.73 2.77
CA THR A 381 -14.26 -16.37 4.02
C THR A 381 -15.37 -17.39 4.29
N SER A 382 -15.39 -17.93 5.50
CA SER A 382 -16.42 -18.87 5.94
C SER A 382 -17.80 -18.29 5.62
N ALA A 383 -18.59 -19.01 4.83
CA ALA A 383 -19.94 -18.61 4.48
C ALA A 383 -20.73 -18.34 5.78
N GLY A 384 -21.10 -17.07 6.00
CA GLY A 384 -21.79 -16.62 7.22
C GLY A 384 -21.27 -15.32 7.86
N VAL A 385 -20.16 -14.74 7.38
CA VAL A 385 -19.55 -13.52 8.02
C VAL A 385 -19.97 -12.19 7.36
N LEU A 386 -20.56 -12.22 6.15
CA LEU A 386 -20.98 -10.99 5.46
C LEU A 386 -22.44 -10.64 5.81
N SER A 387 -22.63 -9.58 6.58
CA SER A 387 -23.94 -8.93 6.80
C SER A 387 -24.33 -7.98 5.66
N THR A 388 -23.47 -7.82 4.65
CA THR A 388 -23.63 -6.85 3.56
C THR A 388 -23.49 -7.56 2.21
N PRO A 389 -24.39 -7.33 1.24
CA PRO A 389 -24.28 -7.93 -0.09
C PRO A 389 -22.96 -7.53 -0.77
N CYS A 390 -22.28 -8.48 -1.39
CA CYS A 390 -21.10 -8.19 -2.22
C CYS A 390 -21.48 -7.73 -3.64
N LEU A 391 -22.75 -7.89 -4.01
CA LEU A 391 -23.32 -7.42 -5.26
C LEU A 391 -24.77 -6.96 -5.03
N GLU A 392 -25.12 -5.79 -5.53
CA GLU A 392 -26.49 -5.29 -5.57
C GLU A 392 -26.86 -4.97 -7.02
N LEU A 393 -27.99 -5.53 -7.49
CA LEU A 393 -28.47 -5.38 -8.86
C LEU A 393 -29.85 -4.73 -8.87
N THR A 394 -30.03 -3.79 -9.78
CA THR A 394 -31.34 -3.20 -10.04
C THR A 394 -32.11 -4.05 -11.04
N VAL A 395 -33.36 -4.36 -10.73
CA VAL A 395 -34.22 -5.13 -11.62
C VAL A 395 -35.22 -4.24 -12.35
N THR A 396 -35.64 -4.66 -13.54
CA THR A 396 -36.55 -3.90 -14.41
C THR A 396 -38.03 -4.14 -14.11
N LYS A 397 -38.34 -5.10 -13.24
CA LYS A 397 -39.70 -5.51 -12.85
C LYS A 397 -39.86 -5.51 -11.33
N PRO A 398 -41.10 -5.38 -10.81
CA PRO A 398 -41.36 -5.46 -9.38
C PRO A 398 -40.73 -6.70 -8.74
N ILE A 399 -40.16 -6.54 -7.54
CA ILE A 399 -39.42 -7.61 -6.84
C ILE A 399 -40.24 -8.89 -6.69
N GLY A 400 -41.57 -8.81 -6.48
CA GLY A 400 -42.44 -9.98 -6.40
C GLY A 400 -42.40 -10.84 -7.67
N GLU A 401 -42.58 -10.21 -8.85
CA GLU A 401 -42.56 -10.90 -10.13
C GLU A 401 -41.18 -11.50 -10.43
N VAL A 402 -40.10 -10.76 -10.14
CA VAL A 402 -38.73 -11.25 -10.32
C VAL A 402 -38.44 -12.42 -9.37
N SER A 403 -38.93 -12.34 -8.13
CA SER A 403 -38.75 -13.41 -7.14
C SER A 403 -39.47 -14.69 -7.56
N ASP A 404 -40.68 -14.59 -8.11
CA ASP A 404 -41.43 -15.74 -8.63
C ASP A 404 -40.70 -16.40 -9.82
N ILE A 405 -40.21 -15.59 -10.77
CA ILE A 405 -39.44 -16.07 -11.93
C ILE A 405 -38.17 -16.79 -11.47
N LEU A 406 -37.39 -16.18 -10.57
CA LEU A 406 -36.13 -16.77 -10.11
C LEU A 406 -36.35 -18.00 -9.21
N SER A 407 -37.40 -18.00 -8.39
CA SER A 407 -37.80 -19.18 -7.59
C SER A 407 -38.19 -20.36 -8.49
N SER A 408 -38.92 -20.10 -9.59
CA SER A 408 -39.24 -21.14 -10.59
C SER A 408 -38.01 -21.75 -11.27
N ARG A 409 -36.87 -21.02 -11.25
CA ARG A 409 -35.56 -21.45 -11.74
C ARG A 409 -34.68 -22.05 -10.63
N GLY A 410 -35.23 -22.29 -9.45
CA GLY A 410 -34.57 -22.95 -8.32
C GLY A 410 -33.76 -22.02 -7.41
N LEU A 411 -33.98 -20.69 -7.45
CA LEU A 411 -33.32 -19.75 -6.55
C LEU A 411 -34.05 -19.67 -5.20
N GLU A 412 -33.33 -19.81 -4.09
CA GLU A 412 -33.86 -19.63 -2.74
C GLU A 412 -33.50 -18.23 -2.19
N PHE A 413 -34.51 -17.51 -1.72
CA PHE A 413 -34.33 -16.19 -1.09
C PHE A 413 -34.18 -16.32 0.42
N LEU A 414 -33.26 -15.54 1.00
CA LEU A 414 -32.99 -15.48 2.43
C LEU A 414 -33.97 -14.56 3.17
N SER A 415 -34.29 -13.42 2.55
CA SER A 415 -35.21 -12.44 3.11
C SER A 415 -35.66 -11.45 2.05
N THR A 416 -36.93 -11.06 2.11
CA THR A 416 -37.47 -9.93 1.35
C THR A 416 -37.85 -8.83 2.33
N THR A 417 -37.31 -7.63 2.15
CA THR A 417 -37.65 -6.45 2.96
C THR A 417 -38.41 -5.46 2.10
N THR A 418 -39.66 -5.20 2.48
CA THR A 418 -40.45 -4.10 1.92
C THR A 418 -40.16 -2.87 2.76
N GLY A 419 -39.39 -1.92 2.24
CA GLY A 419 -39.12 -0.66 2.93
C GLY A 419 -40.39 0.18 3.08
N ALA A 420 -40.57 0.82 4.23
CA ALA A 420 -41.67 1.76 4.49
C ALA A 420 -41.59 3.03 3.61
N GLU A 421 -40.43 3.30 3.02
CA GLU A 421 -40.19 4.41 2.10
C GLU A 421 -39.40 3.89 0.87
N SER A 422 -40.13 3.74 -0.25
CA SER A 422 -39.67 3.76 -1.66
C SER A 422 -38.67 2.75 -2.23
N SER A 423 -38.33 1.63 -1.57
CA SER A 423 -37.67 0.50 -2.28
C SER A 423 -37.99 -0.87 -1.70
N CYS A 424 -38.18 -1.86 -2.58
CA CYS A 424 -38.29 -3.27 -2.21
C CYS A 424 -36.95 -3.96 -2.50
N LYS A 425 -36.47 -4.75 -1.53
CA LYS A 425 -35.16 -5.41 -1.60
C LYS A 425 -35.32 -6.89 -1.27
N THR A 426 -34.66 -7.77 -2.03
CA THR A 426 -34.57 -9.20 -1.69
C THR A 426 -33.13 -9.68 -1.71
N LEU A 427 -32.80 -10.57 -0.77
CA LEU A 427 -31.47 -11.13 -0.56
C LEU A 427 -31.45 -12.62 -0.86
N PHE A 428 -30.39 -13.10 -1.50
CA PHE A 428 -30.15 -14.51 -1.77
C PHE A 428 -28.64 -14.80 -1.81
N LYS A 429 -28.28 -16.08 -1.91
CA LYS A 429 -26.89 -16.51 -2.08
C LYS A 429 -26.69 -17.17 -3.42
N ASP A 430 -25.52 -16.94 -4.02
CA ASP A 430 -25.05 -17.75 -5.14
C ASP A 430 -24.59 -19.16 -4.66
N PRO A 431 -24.21 -20.07 -5.58
CA PRO A 431 -23.75 -21.41 -5.23
C PRO A 431 -22.49 -21.48 -4.35
N ASP A 432 -21.75 -20.38 -4.21
CA ASP A 432 -20.54 -20.25 -3.40
C ASP A 432 -20.78 -19.52 -2.07
N GLY A 433 -22.02 -19.08 -1.82
CA GLY A 433 -22.44 -18.41 -0.59
C GLY A 433 -22.25 -16.90 -0.59
N ASN A 434 -21.94 -16.31 -1.75
CA ASN A 434 -21.83 -14.86 -1.92
C ASN A 434 -23.22 -14.23 -1.75
N LEU A 435 -23.36 -13.23 -0.88
CA LEU A 435 -24.63 -12.57 -0.60
C LEU A 435 -24.93 -11.53 -1.70
N ILE A 436 -26.04 -11.70 -2.40
CA ILE A 436 -26.47 -10.84 -3.50
C ILE A 436 -27.82 -10.22 -3.16
N SER A 437 -28.00 -8.96 -3.57
CA SER A 437 -29.27 -8.24 -3.42
C SER A 437 -29.87 -7.83 -4.75
N LEU A 438 -31.20 -7.91 -4.86
CA LEU A 438 -31.97 -7.26 -5.92
C LEU A 438 -32.78 -6.11 -5.34
N THR A 439 -32.79 -4.98 -6.04
CA THR A 439 -33.54 -3.78 -5.67
C THR A 439 -34.41 -3.34 -6.84
N PHE A 440 -35.67 -2.97 -6.58
CA PHE A 440 -36.54 -2.31 -7.56
C PHE A 440 -36.78 -0.87 -7.13
N PRO A 441 -36.38 0.13 -7.93
CA PRO A 441 -36.64 1.53 -7.62
C PRO A 441 -38.12 1.81 -7.79
N LEU A 442 -38.81 2.25 -6.73
CA LEU A 442 -40.14 2.84 -6.88
C LEU A 442 -39.92 4.27 -7.38
N THR A 443 -40.36 4.57 -8.59
CA THR A 443 -40.41 5.95 -9.08
C THR A 443 -41.27 6.76 -8.14
N VAL A 444 -40.66 7.75 -7.47
CA VAL A 444 -41.41 8.83 -6.83
C VAL A 444 -41.87 9.72 -7.97
N ASP A 445 -43.14 9.62 -8.34
CA ASP A 445 -43.77 10.64 -9.17
C ASP A 445 -43.63 11.97 -8.41
N ALA A 446 -42.76 12.86 -8.89
CA ALA A 446 -42.69 14.23 -8.43
C ALA A 446 -43.85 15.02 -9.10
N PRO A 447 -44.52 15.93 -8.38
CA PRO A 447 -45.75 16.59 -8.81
C PRO A 447 -45.62 17.47 -10.07
#